data_AF-A0A3D9IVU5-F1
#
_entry.id   AF-A0A3D9IVU5-F1
#
_cell.length_a   1.000
_cell.length_b   1.000
_cell.length_c   1.000
_cell.angle_alpha   90.00
_cell.angle_beta   90.00
_cell.angle_gamma   90.00
#
_symmetry.space_group_name_H-M   'P 1'
#
loop_
_entity.id
_entity.type
_entity.pdbx_description
1 polymer ?
#
loop_
_entity_poly.entity_id
_entity_poly.type
_entity_poly.pdbx_seq_one_letter_code
_entity_poly.pdbx_strand_id
1 'polypeptide(L)'
;MLENLYDVIESSNVNFVGCISEESRFDFAIVYTSHFFGKPLVVCMQTGRSSPLSADDLGDTEILRTRFLVSAEAAEELGSLLRGRLPKLEMQDQY
;
A
#
# COMPACT_ATOMS: atom_id res chain seq x y z
N MET A 1 14.56 -30.14 -9.08
CA MET A 1 13.23 -30.47 -8.54
C MET A 1 12.74 -29.24 -7.81
N LEU A 2 11.53 -28.76 -8.07
CA LEU A 2 10.95 -27.61 -7.38
C LEU A 2 10.10 -28.12 -6.22
N GLU A 3 10.26 -27.53 -5.04
CA GLU A 3 9.40 -27.78 -3.87
C GLU A 3 8.39 -26.64 -3.74
N ASN A 4 7.11 -26.98 -3.66
CA ASN A 4 6.03 -26.00 -3.53
C ASN A 4 5.85 -25.65 -2.05
N LEU A 5 5.96 -24.36 -1.71
CA LEU A 5 5.70 -23.86 -0.36
C LEU A 5 4.23 -23.47 -0.16
N TYR A 6 3.64 -22.77 -1.14
CA TYR A 6 2.22 -22.44 -1.16
C TYR A 6 1.77 -22.09 -2.59
N ASP A 7 0.51 -22.34 -2.88
CA ASP A 7 -0.19 -21.87 -4.08
C ASP A 7 -1.63 -21.56 -3.65
N VAL A 8 -1.97 -20.26 -3.63
CA VAL A 8 -3.26 -19.78 -3.15
C VAL A 8 -3.82 -18.79 -4.16
N ILE A 9 -5.07 -19.02 -4.55
CA ILE A 9 -5.83 -18.12 -5.41
C ILE A 9 -6.95 -17.52 -4.56
N GLU A 10 -7.01 -16.19 -4.54
CA GLU A 10 -8.10 -15.44 -3.89
C GLU A 10 -8.77 -14.48 -4.88
N SER A 11 -10.06 -14.25 -4.67
CA SER A 11 -10.78 -13.16 -5.34
C SER A 11 -10.74 -11.94 -4.43
N SER A 12 -10.13 -10.86 -4.92
CA SER A 12 -9.83 -9.67 -4.11
C SER A 12 -10.37 -8.40 -4.76
N ASN A 13 -10.86 -7.49 -3.92
CA ASN A 13 -11.21 -6.16 -4.37
C ASN A 13 -9.93 -5.38 -4.66
N VAL A 14 -9.96 -4.59 -5.75
CA VAL A 14 -8.84 -3.74 -6.15
C VAL A 14 -9.35 -2.31 -6.34
N ASN A 15 -8.69 -1.35 -5.70
CA ASN A 15 -8.94 0.07 -5.91
C ASN A 15 -7.78 0.68 -6.69
N PHE A 16 -8.06 1.13 -7.92
CA PHE A 16 -7.10 1.86 -8.76
C PHE A 16 -7.26 3.37 -8.52
N VAL A 17 -6.16 4.02 -8.14
CA VAL A 17 -6.12 5.43 -7.75
C VAL A 17 -5.12 6.15 -8.64
N GLY A 18 -5.64 7.03 -9.49
CA GLY A 18 -4.85 8.00 -10.25
C GLY A 18 -5.05 9.40 -9.69
N CYS A 19 -3.98 10.11 -9.36
CA CYS A 19 -4.03 11.49 -8.87
C CYS A 19 -2.85 12.29 -9.43
N ILE A 20 -3.02 13.61 -9.54
CA ILE A 20 -1.98 14.54 -9.98
C ILE A 20 -1.99 15.72 -8.99
N SER A 21 -0.81 16.15 -8.54
CA SER A 21 -0.55 17.39 -7.82
C SER A 21 0.19 18.37 -8.73
N GLU A 22 0.61 19.52 -8.19
CA GLU A 22 1.38 20.49 -8.98
C GLU A 22 2.72 19.92 -9.47
N GLU A 23 3.36 19.07 -8.67
CA GLU A 23 4.71 18.55 -8.95
C GLU A 23 4.75 17.05 -9.24
N SER A 24 3.69 16.30 -8.88
CA SER A 24 3.72 14.84 -8.90
C SER A 24 2.50 14.21 -9.55
N ARG A 25 2.71 13.01 -10.10
CA ARG A 25 1.66 12.10 -10.54
C ARG A 25 1.74 10.84 -9.70
N PHE A 26 0.59 10.32 -9.31
CA PHE A 26 0.43 9.12 -8.50
C PHE A 26 -0.50 8.14 -9.21
N ASP A 27 0.01 6.96 -9.54
CA ASP A 27 -0.80 5.84 -10.03
C ASP A 27 -0.60 4.62 -9.12
N PHE A 28 -1.63 4.26 -8.37
CA PHE A 28 -1.57 3.18 -7.39
C PHE A 28 -2.69 2.17 -7.58
N ALA A 29 -2.39 0.90 -7.30
CA ALA A 29 -3.38 -0.15 -7.09
C ALA A 29 -3.33 -0.59 -5.62
N ILE A 30 -4.49 -0.66 -4.97
CA ILE A 30 -4.64 -1.15 -3.61
C ILE A 30 -5.40 -2.47 -3.68
N VAL A 31 -4.70 -3.58 -3.41
CA VAL A 31 -5.28 -4.92 -3.42
C VAL A 31 -5.64 -5.30 -1.98
N TYR A 32 -6.93 -5.44 -1.71
CA TYR A 32 -7.43 -5.84 -0.40
C TYR A 32 -7.37 -7.35 -0.27
N THR A 33 -6.49 -7.84 0.59
CA THR A 33 -6.14 -9.25 0.72
C THR A 33 -6.10 -9.67 2.18
N SER A 34 -6.40 -10.95 2.45
CA SER A 34 -6.26 -11.53 3.80
C SER A 34 -4.83 -11.96 4.15
N HIS A 35 -3.90 -11.92 3.20
CA HIS A 35 -2.56 -12.51 3.37
C HIS A 35 -1.57 -11.67 4.19
N PHE A 36 -1.86 -10.39 4.46
CA PHE A 36 -0.92 -9.49 5.16
C PHE A 36 -1.49 -8.91 6.46
N PHE A 37 -2.13 -9.75 7.28
CA PHE A 37 -2.58 -9.37 8.63
C PHE A 37 -3.47 -8.12 8.64
N GLY A 38 -4.41 -8.05 7.69
CA GLY A 38 -5.32 -6.92 7.52
C GLY A 38 -4.76 -5.74 6.72
N LYS A 39 -3.46 -5.74 6.36
CA LYS A 39 -2.88 -4.72 5.49
C LYS A 39 -3.17 -5.01 4.01
N PRO A 40 -3.78 -4.07 3.26
CA PRO A 40 -3.80 -4.17 1.81
C PRO A 40 -2.39 -4.14 1.20
N LEU A 41 -2.21 -4.77 0.04
CA LEU A 41 -1.01 -4.61 -0.76
C LEU A 41 -1.14 -3.35 -1.61
N VAL A 42 -0.32 -2.35 -1.33
CA VAL A 42 -0.27 -1.09 -2.08
C VAL A 42 0.81 -1.19 -3.13
N VAL A 43 0.45 -1.01 -4.41
CA VAL A 43 1.35 -1.13 -5.56
C VAL A 43 1.44 0.23 -6.25
N CYS A 44 2.64 0.79 -6.35
CA CYS A 44 2.92 1.94 -7.21
C CYS A 44 3.08 1.46 -8.65
N MET A 45 2.17 1.86 -9.54
CA MET A 45 2.18 1.44 -10.94
C MET A 45 3.24 2.17 -11.76
N GLN A 46 3.78 3.29 -11.26
CA GLN A 46 4.88 4.02 -11.93
C GLN A 46 6.25 3.38 -11.67
N THR A 47 6.47 2.85 -10.46
CA THR A 47 7.76 2.24 -10.09
C THR A 47 7.72 0.72 -10.03
N GLY A 48 6.53 0.11 -10.10
CA GLY A 48 6.31 -1.33 -9.93
C GLY A 48 6.50 -1.83 -8.50
N ARG A 49 6.79 -0.94 -7.54
CA ARG A 49 7.10 -1.30 -6.15
C ARG A 49 5.80 -1.50 -5.37
N SER A 50 5.82 -2.47 -4.47
CA SER A 50 4.67 -2.79 -3.64
C SER A 50 5.05 -2.96 -2.17
N SER A 51 4.11 -2.65 -1.28
CA SER A 51 4.27 -2.85 0.17
C SER A 51 2.92 -3.08 0.82
N PRO A 52 2.78 -4.05 1.74
CA PRO A 52 1.65 -4.10 2.64
C PRO A 52 1.63 -2.86 3.54
N LEU A 53 0.54 -2.11 3.54
CA LEU A 53 0.41 -0.87 4.33
C LEU A 53 -1.02 -0.71 4.86
N SER A 54 -1.14 -0.18 6.06
CA SER A 54 -2.37 0.29 6.70
C SER A 54 -2.33 1.81 6.88
N ALA A 55 -3.45 2.41 7.29
CA ALA A 55 -3.49 3.84 7.62
C ALA A 55 -2.54 4.22 8.76
N ASP A 56 -2.24 3.29 9.67
CA ASP A 56 -1.35 3.51 10.81
C ASP A 56 0.12 3.63 10.37
N ASP A 57 0.51 2.94 9.28
CA ASP A 57 1.85 3.03 8.70
C ASP A 57 2.10 4.40 8.02
N LEU A 58 1.04 5.14 7.67
CA LEU A 58 1.12 6.45 7.01
C LEU A 58 1.47 7.60 7.96
N GLY A 59 1.78 7.31 9.22
CA GLY A 59 2.33 8.28 10.16
C GLY A 59 3.79 8.63 9.90
N ASP A 60 4.52 7.73 9.21
CA ASP A 60 5.93 7.90 8.85
C ASP A 60 6.07 8.00 7.33
N THR A 61 6.24 9.22 6.83
CA THR A 61 6.37 9.49 5.38
C THR A 61 7.67 8.95 4.79
N GLU A 62 8.69 8.67 5.61
CA GLU A 62 9.94 8.08 5.16
C GLU A 62 9.74 6.63 4.67
N ILE A 63 8.77 5.91 5.24
CA ILE A 63 8.35 4.59 4.73
C ILE A 63 7.86 4.71 3.30
N LEU A 64 7.02 5.71 2.99
CA LEU A 64 6.51 5.91 1.64
C LEU A 64 7.62 6.29 0.66
N ARG A 65 8.54 7.17 1.10
CA ARG A 65 9.69 7.60 0.32
C ARG A 65 10.58 6.41 -0.07
N THR A 66 10.93 5.56 0.89
CA THR A 66 11.82 4.42 0.68
C THR A 66 11.14 3.24 -0.03
N ARG A 67 9.86 2.99 0.27
CA ARG A 67 9.11 1.89 -0.33
C ARG A 67 8.69 2.18 -1.76
N PHE A 68 8.38 3.43 -2.11
CA PHE A 68 7.90 3.79 -3.45
C PHE A 68 8.86 4.62 -4.28
N LEU A 69 10.01 5.04 -3.72
CA LEU A 69 11.04 5.86 -4.37
C LEU A 69 10.50 7.21 -4.87
N VAL A 70 9.72 7.88 -4.02
CA VAL A 70 9.19 9.23 -4.28
C VAL A 70 10.03 10.29 -3.57
N SER A 71 9.87 11.57 -3.90
CA SER A 71 10.49 12.68 -3.15
C SER A 71 9.86 12.82 -1.75
N ALA A 72 10.45 13.66 -0.89
CA ALA A 72 9.90 13.92 0.43
C ALA A 72 8.53 14.61 0.33
N GLU A 73 8.41 15.59 -0.56
CA GLU A 73 7.18 16.34 -0.83
C GLU A 73 6.09 15.40 -1.36
N ALA A 74 6.42 14.57 -2.35
CA ALA A 74 5.50 13.58 -2.90
C ALA A 74 5.10 12.51 -1.86
N ALA A 75 5.95 12.19 -0.88
CA ALA A 75 5.62 11.26 0.18
C ALA A 75 4.54 11.81 1.13
N GLU A 76 4.56 13.11 1.43
CA GLU A 76 3.51 13.75 2.24
C GLU A 76 2.16 13.74 1.51
N GLU A 77 2.15 14.15 0.24
CA GLU A 77 0.96 14.14 -0.62
C GLU A 77 0.39 12.71 -0.77
N LEU A 78 1.26 11.74 -1.00
CA LEU A 78 0.90 10.33 -1.10
C LEU A 78 0.30 9.82 0.22
N GLY A 79 0.90 10.18 1.35
CA GLY A 79 0.38 9.80 2.67
C GLY A 79 -1.04 10.33 2.89
N SER A 80 -1.30 11.59 2.51
CA SER A 80 -2.64 12.18 2.53
C SER A 80 -3.62 11.44 1.61
N LEU A 81 -3.21 11.14 0.37
CA LEU A 81 -4.01 10.42 -0.61
C LEU A 81 -4.43 9.02 -0.12
N LEU A 82 -3.49 8.28 0.49
CA LEU A 82 -3.71 6.90 0.95
C LEU A 82 -4.49 6.83 2.27
N ARG A 83 -4.42 7.85 3.13
CA ARG A 83 -5.03 7.81 4.47
C ARG A 83 -6.55 7.61 4.46
N GLY A 84 -7.24 8.16 3.46
CA GLY A 84 -8.69 7.94 3.30
C GLY A 84 -9.07 6.61 2.64
N ARG A 85 -8.09 5.78 2.25
CA ARG A 85 -8.29 4.57 1.45
C ARG A 85 -7.79 3.31 2.15
N LEU A 86 -6.80 3.43 3.02
CA LEU A 86 -6.30 2.31 3.78
C LEU A 86 -7.09 2.11 5.07
N PRO A 87 -7.33 0.86 5.49
CA PRO A 87 -7.96 0.60 6.77
C PRO A 87 -7.02 0.97 7.91
N LYS A 88 -7.59 1.39 9.04
CA LYS A 88 -6.89 1.34 10.33
C LYS A 88 -6.94 -0.09 10.85
N LEU A 89 -5.86 -0.57 11.42
CA LEU A 89 -5.87 -1.88 12.05
C LEU A 89 -6.38 -1.71 13.48
N GLU A 90 -7.54 -2.28 13.78
CA GLU A 90 -7.90 -2.50 15.17
C GLU A 90 -6.90 -3.52 15.73
N MET A 91 -6.18 -3.15 16.81
CA MET A 91 -5.39 -4.13 17.55
C MET A 91 -6.37 -5.14 18.13
N GLN A 92 -6.54 -6.28 17.45
CA GLN A 92 -7.06 -7.46 18.11
C GLN A 92 -5.92 -7.96 19.01
N ASP A 93 -6.07 -7.73 20.32
CA ASP A 93 -5.32 -8.47 21.33
C ASP A 93 -5.53 -9.97 21.01
N GLN A 94 -4.52 -10.59 20.40
CA GLN A 94 -4.50 -12.04 20.23
C GLN A 94 -4.24 -12.64 21.61
N TYR A 95 -5.31 -13.03 22.30
CA TYR A 95 -5.28 -13.90 23.47
C TYR A 95 -4.79 -15.31 23.11
#